data_AF-A0A2N8Z9Q3-F1
#
_entry.id   AF-A0A2N8Z9Q3-F1
#
_cell.length_a   1.000
_cell.length_b   1.000
_cell.length_c   1.000
_cell.angle_alpha   90.00
_cell.angle_beta   90.00
_cell.angle_gamma   90.00
#
_symmetry.space_group_name_H-M   'P 1'
#
loop_
_entity.id
_entity.type
_entity.pdbx_description
1 polymer ?
#
loop_
_entity_poly.entity_id
_entity_poly.type
_entity_poly.pdbx_seq_one_letter_code
_entity_poly.pdbx_strand_id
1 'polypeptide(L)'
;MKGTGLGLSSVILAVCGIFVPMGFLLSGISGALALSSYKYRDSYAVAALILNIANLTVLSPVTLITVLSSRPELLQGSIDKEIRLIYGIIFTIQIIGLRLHSKRKVEREIINKSDESKKERIEPKL
;
A
#
# COMPACT_ATOMS: atom_id res chain seq x y z
N MET A 1 -9.98 4.59 19.20
CA MET A 1 -9.06 5.27 18.27
C MET A 1 -7.60 4.76 18.32
N LYS A 2 -7.33 3.57 18.87
CA LYS A 2 -5.97 3.00 18.81
C LYS A 2 -5.77 2.49 17.38
N GLY A 3 -5.02 3.19 16.54
CA GLY A 3 -4.78 2.82 15.13
C GLY A 3 -4.83 3.97 14.14
N THR A 4 -5.71 4.95 14.36
CA THR A 4 -5.92 6.09 13.44
C THR A 4 -4.70 6.99 13.30
N GLY A 5 -3.91 7.14 14.36
CA GLY A 5 -2.69 7.97 14.32
C GLY A 5 -1.63 7.38 13.39
N LEU A 6 -1.44 6.06 13.37
CA LEU A 6 -0.44 5.41 12.52
C LEU A 6 -0.85 5.44 11.05
N GLY A 7 -2.13 5.22 10.75
CA GLY A 7 -2.62 5.33 9.37
C GLY A 7 -2.56 6.76 8.87
N LEU A 8 -2.95 7.75 9.68
CA LEU A 8 -2.84 9.16 9.31
C LEU A 8 -1.38 9.57 9.07
N SER A 9 -0.46 9.20 9.97
CA SER A 9 0.97 9.44 9.78
C SER A 9 1.50 8.77 8.51
N SER A 10 1.04 7.55 8.19
CA SER A 10 1.44 6.88 6.95
C SER A 10 1.00 7.66 5.70
N VAL A 11 -0.20 8.24 5.69
CA VAL A 11 -0.68 9.08 4.58
C VAL A 11 0.16 10.34 4.47
N ILE A 12 0.43 11.02 5.58
CA ILE A 12 1.25 12.25 5.59
C ILE A 12 2.64 11.96 5.02
N LEU A 13 3.29 10.88 5.46
CA LEU A 13 4.59 10.48 4.91
C LEU A 13 4.51 10.13 3.41
N ALA A 14 3.43 9.47 2.97
CA ALA A 14 3.24 9.16 1.56
C ALA A 14 3.13 10.44 0.72
N VAL A 15 2.37 11.44 1.16
CA VAL A 15 2.24 12.73 0.47
C VAL A 15 3.57 13.48 0.45
N CYS A 16 4.28 13.55 1.58
CA CYS A 16 5.61 14.16 1.64
C CYS A 16 6.60 13.46 0.70
N GLY A 17 6.49 12.13 0.57
CA GLY A 17 7.32 11.34 -0.34
C GLY A 17 7.22 11.73 -1.81
N ILE A 18 6.14 12.37 -2.25
CA ILE A 18 5.96 12.83 -3.63
C ILE A 18 6.96 13.93 -4.00
N PHE A 19 7.25 14.82 -3.05
CA PHE A 19 8.02 16.04 -3.30
C PHE A 19 9.52 15.87 -3.02
N VAL A 20 9.96 14.68 -2.59
CA VAL A 20 11.34 14.44 -2.13
C VAL A 20 12.08 13.54 -3.14
N PRO A 21 13.31 13.88 -3.57
CA PRO A 21 14.10 13.08 -4.52
C PRO A 21 14.31 11.62 -4.10
N MET A 22 14.36 11.34 -2.79
CA MET A 22 14.44 10.00 -2.19
C MET A 22 13.08 9.50 -1.67
N GLY A 23 11.99 9.94 -2.30
CA GLY A 23 10.61 9.64 -1.92
C GLY A 23 10.27 8.15 -1.81
N PHE A 24 11.03 7.29 -2.51
CA PHE A 24 10.86 5.84 -2.41
C PHE A 24 11.18 5.32 -1.00
N LEU A 25 12.16 5.90 -0.28
CA LEU A 25 12.47 5.52 1.11
C LEU A 25 11.34 5.91 2.04
N LEU A 26 10.79 7.12 1.88
CA LEU A 26 9.60 7.58 2.62
C LEU A 26 8.38 6.70 2.34
N SER A 27 8.24 6.21 1.10
CA SER A 27 7.19 5.26 0.73
C SER A 27 7.38 3.90 1.43
N GLY A 28 8.62 3.47 1.66
CA GLY A 28 8.95 2.29 2.47
C GLY A 28 8.54 2.44 3.93
N ILE A 29 8.92 3.54 4.57
CA ILE A 29 8.56 3.84 5.97
C ILE A 29 7.04 3.98 6.11
N SER A 30 6.40 4.71 5.20
CA SER A 30 4.94 4.86 5.14
C SER A 30 4.24 3.50 5.01
N GLY A 31 4.71 2.64 4.09
CA GLY A 31 4.16 1.30 3.90
C GLY A 31 4.31 0.41 5.13
N ALA A 32 5.44 0.49 5.84
CA ALA A 32 5.64 -0.22 7.10
C ALA A 32 4.66 0.25 8.19
N LEU A 33 4.44 1.56 8.34
CA LEU A 33 3.45 2.12 9.26
C LEU A 33 2.01 1.72 8.91
N ALA A 34 1.68 1.68 7.61
CA ALA A 34 0.40 1.19 7.12
C ALA A 34 0.20 -0.31 7.44
N LEU A 35 1.25 -1.12 7.34
CA LEU A 35 1.25 -2.52 7.74
C LEU A 35 1.12 -2.70 9.26
N SER A 36 1.76 -1.86 10.08
CA SER A 36 1.57 -1.90 11.54
C SER A 36 0.14 -1.52 11.95
N SER A 37 -0.53 -0.67 11.17
CA SER A 37 -1.91 -0.28 11.40
C SER A 37 -2.96 -1.23 10.80
N TYR A 38 -2.56 -2.29 10.09
CA TYR A 38 -3.48 -3.28 9.50
C TYR A 38 -4.44 -3.91 10.53
N LYS A 39 -4.00 -4.07 11.78
CA LYS A 39 -4.85 -4.64 12.85
C LYS A 39 -6.09 -3.77 13.12
N TYR A 40 -5.98 -2.48 12.89
CA TYR A 40 -6.98 -1.47 13.26
C TYR A 40 -7.92 -1.07 12.13
N ARG A 41 -7.80 -1.69 10.94
CA ARG A 41 -8.74 -1.50 9.82
C ARG A 41 -8.84 -0.04 9.38
N ASP A 42 -7.70 0.65 9.43
CA ASP A 42 -7.66 2.07 9.14
C ASP A 42 -7.74 2.33 7.62
N SER A 43 -8.72 3.14 7.20
CA SER A 43 -8.86 3.55 5.80
C SER A 43 -7.69 4.43 5.36
N TYR A 44 -7.09 5.19 6.28
CA TYR A 44 -5.89 5.98 6.01
C TYR A 44 -4.70 5.08 5.66
N ALA A 45 -4.54 3.93 6.32
CA ALA A 45 -3.47 2.98 5.99
C ALA A 45 -3.61 2.46 4.56
N VAL A 46 -4.83 2.16 4.09
CA VAL A 46 -5.08 1.73 2.71
C VAL A 46 -4.80 2.84 1.71
N ALA A 47 -5.26 4.05 2.01
CA ALA A 47 -5.00 5.23 1.18
C ALA A 47 -3.48 5.48 1.05
N ALA A 48 -2.71 5.34 2.14
CA ALA A 48 -1.26 5.45 2.13
C ALA A 48 -0.60 4.39 1.24
N LEU A 49 -1.02 3.13 1.30
CA LEU A 49 -0.49 2.06 0.44
C LEU A 49 -0.75 2.36 -1.05
N ILE A 50 -1.95 2.86 -1.38
CA ILE A 50 -2.31 3.23 -2.76
C ILE A 50 -1.45 4.42 -3.23
N LEU A 51 -1.33 5.46 -2.40
CA LEU A 51 -0.48 6.61 -2.67
C LEU A 51 0.98 6.19 -2.86
N ASN A 52 1.52 5.34 -1.99
CA ASN A 52 2.89 4.84 -2.11
C ASN A 52 3.09 4.04 -3.42
N ILE A 53 2.11 3.25 -3.85
CA ILE A 53 2.19 2.57 -5.15
C ILE A 53 2.24 3.59 -6.29
N ALA A 54 1.37 4.61 -6.28
CA ALA A 54 1.41 5.66 -7.28
C ALA A 54 2.73 6.44 -7.24
N ASN A 55 3.27 6.69 -6.04
CA ASN A 55 4.54 7.38 -5.83
C ASN A 55 5.70 6.59 -6.43
N LEU A 56 5.69 5.28 -6.21
CA LEU A 56 6.69 4.38 -6.75
C LEU A 56 6.51 4.27 -8.28
N THR A 57 5.32 3.95 -8.79
CA THR A 57 5.16 3.64 -10.22
C THR A 57 5.14 4.86 -11.14
N VAL A 58 4.30 5.85 -10.83
CA VAL A 58 4.00 6.98 -11.73
C VAL A 58 4.89 8.19 -11.44
N LEU A 59 5.18 8.43 -10.16
CA LEU A 59 5.87 9.65 -9.72
C LEU A 59 7.35 9.45 -9.42
N SER A 60 7.88 8.22 -9.45
CA SER A 60 9.30 8.00 -9.18
C SER A 60 10.13 8.22 -10.45
N PRO A 61 11.13 9.12 -10.42
CA PRO A 61 12.10 9.27 -11.49
C PRO A 61 12.78 7.95 -11.84
N VAL A 62 13.00 7.07 -10.85
CA VAL A 62 13.61 5.75 -11.05
C VAL A 62 12.74 4.88 -11.95
N THR A 63 11.42 4.88 -11.79
CA THR A 63 10.52 4.06 -12.61
C THR A 63 10.36 4.64 -14.00
N LEU A 64 10.24 5.97 -14.13
CA LEU A 64 10.25 6.63 -15.43
C LEU A 64 11.54 6.33 -16.20
N ILE A 65 12.70 6.42 -15.57
CA ILE A 65 14.00 6.10 -16.18
C ILE A 65 14.09 4.61 -16.54
N THR A 66 13.57 3.71 -15.69
CA THR A 66 13.66 2.26 -15.93
C THR A 66 12.70 1.79 -17.04
N VAL A 67 11.53 2.41 -17.17
CA VAL A 67 10.48 2.01 -18.14
C VAL A 67 10.58 2.75 -19.47
N LEU A 68 10.92 4.04 -19.47
CA LEU A 68 10.99 4.85 -20.70
C LEU A 68 12.37 4.87 -21.36
N SER A 69 13.43 4.38 -20.70
CA SER A 69 14.74 4.39 -21.33
C SER A 69 14.83 3.30 -22.41
N SER A 70 14.79 3.73 -23.68
CA SER A 70 15.04 2.90 -24.87
C SER A 70 16.48 2.39 -24.98
N ARG A 71 17.37 2.82 -24.07
CA ARG A 71 18.74 2.35 -23.94
C ARG A 71 19.06 2.09 -22.45
N PRO A 72 18.59 0.97 -21.89
CA PRO A 72 18.82 0.66 -20.48
C PRO A 72 20.31 0.62 -20.13
N GLU A 73 21.18 0.29 -21.08
CA GLU A 73 22.63 0.12 -20.90
C GLU A 73 23.39 1.44 -20.59
N LEU A 74 22.95 2.59 -21.12
CA LEU A 74 23.60 3.90 -20.90
C LEU A 74 23.20 4.55 -19.57
N LEU A 75 22.05 4.18 -19.01
CA LEU A 75 21.55 4.65 -17.70
C LEU A 75 21.73 3.60 -16.59
N GLN A 76 21.90 2.32 -16.94
CA GLN A 76 22.19 1.22 -16.00
C GLN A 76 23.58 1.34 -15.38
N GLY A 77 24.51 2.05 -16.00
CA GLY A 77 25.84 2.27 -15.45
C GLY A 77 25.87 3.13 -14.18
N SER A 78 24.79 3.84 -13.85
CA SER A 78 24.77 4.84 -12.77
C SER A 78 23.75 4.58 -11.66
N ILE A 79 22.77 3.68 -11.87
CA ILE A 79 21.84 3.27 -10.82
C ILE A 79 22.34 1.95 -10.25
N ASP A 80 22.90 2.02 -9.04
CA ASP A 80 23.41 0.84 -8.34
C ASP A 80 22.36 -0.27 -8.26
N LYS A 81 22.80 -1.51 -8.51
CA LYS A 81 21.96 -2.71 -8.36
C LYS A 81 21.26 -2.75 -7.00
N GLU A 82 21.91 -2.20 -5.98
CA GLU A 82 21.40 -2.05 -4.62
C GLU A 82 20.14 -1.18 -4.55
N ILE A 83 20.13 -0.03 -5.23
CA ILE A 83 18.98 0.89 -5.24
C ILE A 83 17.78 0.20 -5.89
N ARG A 84 18.01 -0.54 -6.99
CA ARG A 84 16.94 -1.32 -7.64
C ARG A 84 16.38 -2.40 -6.73
N LEU A 85 17.24 -3.08 -5.98
CA LEU A 85 16.82 -4.11 -5.01
C LEU A 85 15.98 -3.49 -3.88
N ILE A 86 16.46 -2.40 -3.26
CA ILE A 86 15.74 -1.66 -2.21
C ILE A 86 14.37 -1.23 -2.71
N TYR A 87 14.34 -0.67 -3.91
CA TYR A 87 13.11 -0.23 -4.56
C TYR A 87 12.12 -1.39 -4.76
N GLY A 88 12.60 -2.53 -5.26
CA GLY A 88 11.78 -3.75 -5.42
C GLY A 88 11.23 -4.30 -4.10
N ILE A 89 12.04 -4.26 -3.04
CA ILE A 89 11.60 -4.65 -1.68
C ILE A 89 10.47 -3.72 -1.21
N ILE A 90 10.66 -2.40 -1.33
CA ILE A 90 9.68 -1.40 -0.91
C ILE A 90 8.37 -1.54 -1.69
N PHE A 91 8.44 -1.76 -2.99
CA PHE A 91 7.27 -2.00 -3.82
C PHE A 91 6.51 -3.26 -3.37
N THR A 92 7.24 -4.34 -3.09
CA THR A 92 6.66 -5.61 -2.62
C THR A 92 5.94 -5.45 -1.28
N ILE A 93 6.49 -4.64 -0.37
CA ILE A 93 5.84 -4.30 0.92
C ILE A 93 4.45 -3.69 0.68
N GLN A 94 4.31 -2.77 -0.28
CA GLN A 94 3.00 -2.15 -0.57
C GLN A 94 1.98 -3.18 -1.09
N ILE A 95 2.41 -4.07 -2.00
CA ILE A 95 1.57 -5.12 -2.56
C ILE A 95 1.11 -6.11 -1.49
N ILE A 96 2.00 -6.49 -0.58
CA ILE A 96 1.67 -7.37 0.55
C ILE A 96 0.64 -6.68 1.45
N GLY A 97 0.85 -5.40 1.79
CA GLY A 97 -0.09 -4.60 2.59
C GLY A 97 -1.50 -4.59 1.99
N LEU A 98 -1.61 -4.34 0.67
CA LEU A 98 -2.89 -4.37 -0.03
C LEU A 98 -3.52 -5.77 -0.04
N ARG A 99 -2.76 -6.82 -0.33
CA ARG A 99 -3.28 -8.21 -0.33
C ARG A 99 -3.81 -8.62 1.03
N LEU A 100 -3.12 -8.29 2.12
CA LEU A 100 -3.58 -8.56 3.48
C LEU A 100 -4.89 -7.82 3.78
N HIS A 101 -5.03 -6.60 3.29
CA HIS A 101 -6.27 -5.83 3.45
C HIS A 101 -7.44 -6.46 2.66
N SER A 102 -7.21 -6.83 1.40
CA SER A 102 -8.24 -7.44 0.54
C SER A 102 -8.73 -8.78 1.08
N LYS A 103 -7.82 -9.67 1.53
CA LYS A 103 -8.21 -10.96 2.13
C LYS A 103 -9.15 -10.80 3.32
N ARG A 104 -8.84 -9.85 4.22
CA ARG A 104 -9.68 -9.55 5.39
C ARG A 104 -11.02 -8.91 5.04
N LYS A 105 -11.09 -8.18 3.92
CA LYS A 105 -12.35 -7.61 3.44
C LYS A 105 -13.29 -8.73 2.99
N VAL A 106 -12.78 -9.65 2.17
CA VAL A 106 -13.53 -10.82 1.68
C VAL A 106 -14.02 -11.71 2.82
N GLU A 107 -13.15 -12.03 3.79
CA GLU A 107 -13.51 -12.84 4.95
C GLU A 107 -14.69 -12.23 5.74
N ARG A 108 -14.76 -10.91 5.84
CA ARG A 108 -15.87 -10.22 6.51
C ARG A 108 -17.15 -10.17 5.69
N GLU A 109 -17.06 -10.02 4.38
CA GLU A 109 -18.25 -10.09 3.52
C GLU A 109 -18.91 -11.47 3.61
N ILE A 110 -18.12 -12.53 3.76
CA ILE A 110 -18.62 -13.90 3.98
C ILE A 110 -19.30 -14.03 5.35
N ILE A 111 -18.67 -13.53 6.43
CA ILE A 111 -19.25 -13.59 7.78
C ILE A 111 -20.57 -12.80 7.85
N ASN A 112 -20.60 -11.58 7.32
CA ASN A 112 -21.80 -10.75 7.36
C ASN A 112 -22.96 -11.38 6.56
N LYS A 113 -22.69 -11.97 5.39
CA LYS A 113 -23.70 -12.71 4.62
C LYS A 113 -24.24 -13.93 5.37
N SER A 114 -23.38 -14.64 6.12
CA SER A 114 -23.78 -15.77 6.95
C SER A 114 -24.72 -15.34 8.08
N ASP A 115 -24.45 -14.19 8.71
CA ASP A 115 -25.28 -13.64 9.78
C ASP A 115 -26.63 -13.12 9.28
N GLU A 116 -26.69 -12.49 8.09
CA GLU A 116 -27.95 -12.07 7.46
C GLU A 116 -28.83 -13.28 7.10
N SER A 117 -28.25 -14.32 6.50
CA SER A 117 -28.97 -15.56 6.18
C SER A 117 -29.55 -16.26 7.42
N LYS A 118 -28.87 -16.18 8.58
CA LYS A 118 -29.41 -16.71 9.84
C LYS A 118 -30.59 -15.89 10.37
N LYS A 119 -30.61 -14.57 10.16
CA LYS A 119 -31.72 -13.70 10.60
C LYS A 119 -32.98 -13.89 9.77
N GLU A 120 -32.85 -14.06 8.45
CA GLU A 120 -33.97 -14.35 7.54
C GLU A 120 -34.71 -15.65 7.89
N ARG A 121 -34.05 -16.61 8.55
CA ARG A 121 -34.65 -17.89 8.92
C ARG A 121 -35.50 -17.84 10.19
N ILE A 122 -35.44 -16.75 10.97
CA ILE A 122 -36.08 -16.65 12.29
C ILE A 122 -37.37 -15.82 12.24
N GLU A 123 -37.63 -15.06 11.18
CA GLU A 123 -38.90 -14.34 11.07
C GLU A 123 -40.03 -15.30 10.66
N PRO A 124 -40.99 -15.61 11.56
CA PRO A 124 -42.21 -16.27 11.12
C PRO A 124 -42.95 -15.27 10.24
N LYS A 125 -43.31 -15.70 9.03
CA LYS A 125 -44.27 -14.96 8.21
C LYS A 125 -45.59 -14.90 8.98
N LEU A 126 -45.93 -13.72 9.49
CA LEU A 126 -47.25 -13.37 10.01
C LEU A 126 -48.24 -13.20 8.86
#